data_AF-A0A021X5N1-F1
#
_entry.id   AF-A0A021X5N1-F1
#
_cell.length_a   1.000
_cell.length_b   1.000
_cell.length_c   1.000
_cell.angle_alpha   90.00
_cell.angle_beta   90.00
_cell.angle_gamma   90.00
#
_symmetry.space_group_name_H-M   'P 1'
#
loop_
_entity.id
_entity.type
_entity.pdbx_description
1 polymer ?
#
loop_
_entity_poly.entity_id
_entity_poly.type
_entity_poly.pdbx_seq_one_letter_code
_entity_poly.pdbx_strand_id
1 'polypeptide(L)'
;MPNPDDILETIFADSHKPAYTVGRGMYEPGRAISFPTNKIHSGIIRARSTLMADGLLHLDTDPNVVQLSPYPMEIAYWSTHDGKTPVKRDHIPDIAIILRDDRVMFIDYIRLNEQAETPFFWRRVAERKRHFQEELGCV
;
A
#
# COMPACT_ATOMS: atom_id res chain seq x y z
N MET A 1 -20.03 -9.83 0.01
CA MET A 1 -18.82 -9.00 0.02
C MET A 1 -19.19 -7.66 -0.60
N PRO A 2 -18.68 -6.52 -0.10
CA PRO A 2 -18.90 -5.23 -0.76
C PRO A 2 -18.42 -5.29 -2.22
N ASN A 3 -19.05 -4.53 -3.11
CA ASN A 3 -18.62 -4.44 -4.51
C ASN A 3 -17.18 -3.91 -4.54
N PRO A 4 -16.26 -4.48 -5.34
CA PRO A 4 -14.89 -3.99 -5.45
C PRO A 4 -14.79 -2.47 -5.69
N ASP A 5 -15.67 -1.95 -6.54
CA ASP A 5 -15.73 -0.51 -6.84
C ASP A 5 -16.07 0.32 -5.60
N ASP A 6 -17.00 -0.14 -4.75
CA ASP A 6 -17.37 0.54 -3.50
C ASP A 6 -16.17 0.64 -2.54
N ILE A 7 -15.31 -0.39 -2.52
CA ILE A 7 -14.09 -0.40 -1.70
C ILE A 7 -13.11 0.64 -2.22
N LEU A 8 -12.89 0.68 -3.54
CA LEU A 8 -11.99 1.63 -4.17
C LEU A 8 -12.48 3.07 -3.97
N GLU A 9 -13.77 3.34 -4.15
CA GLU A 9 -14.37 4.64 -3.85
C GLU A 9 -14.15 5.04 -2.37
N THR A 10 -14.28 4.08 -1.45
CA THR A 10 -14.10 4.33 -0.01
C THR A 10 -12.67 4.71 0.36
N ILE A 11 -11.65 4.05 -0.21
CA ILE A 11 -10.25 4.33 0.14
C ILE A 11 -9.72 5.64 -0.44
N PHE A 12 -10.38 6.19 -1.47
CA PHE A 12 -10.04 7.49 -2.06
C PHE A 12 -11.03 8.61 -1.68
N ALA A 13 -12.07 8.32 -0.91
CA ALA A 13 -12.98 9.35 -0.41
C ALA A 13 -12.26 10.37 0.48
N ASP A 14 -12.72 11.62 0.47
CA ASP A 14 -12.21 12.68 1.35
C ASP A 14 -12.32 12.35 2.84
N SER A 15 -13.29 11.50 3.20
CA SER A 15 -13.53 11.03 4.57
C SER A 15 -12.67 9.84 4.97
N HIS A 16 -11.87 9.30 4.05
CA HIS A 16 -11.07 8.11 4.28
C HIS A 16 -10.05 8.34 5.39
N LYS A 17 -9.96 7.36 6.30
CA LYS A 17 -8.97 7.33 7.38
C LYS A 17 -8.01 6.17 7.14
N PRO A 18 -6.69 6.41 7.14
CA PRO A 18 -5.68 5.36 7.01
C PRO A 18 -5.89 4.25 8.03
N ALA A 19 -5.86 2.99 7.58
CA ALA A 19 -5.97 1.80 8.44
C ALA A 19 -4.80 1.68 9.41
N TYR A 20 -3.66 2.28 9.07
CA TYR A 20 -2.48 2.37 9.93
C TYR A 20 -2.01 3.81 10.07
N THR A 21 -1.71 4.21 11.30
CA THR A 21 -1.14 5.53 11.60
C THR A 21 0.28 5.38 12.13
N VAL A 22 1.25 5.94 11.40
CA VAL A 22 2.65 5.97 11.83
C VAL A 22 2.80 6.91 13.03
N GLY A 23 3.12 6.32 14.18
CA GLY A 23 3.29 7.03 15.45
C GLY A 23 4.46 8.02 15.45
N ARG A 24 4.38 9.04 16.33
CA ARG A 24 5.53 9.91 16.63
C ARG A 24 6.51 9.12 17.52
N GLY A 25 7.75 8.92 17.06
CA GLY A 25 8.82 8.37 17.89
C GLY A 25 9.15 6.89 17.71
N MET A 26 8.82 6.27 16.56
CA MET A 26 9.49 5.03 16.16
C MET A 26 10.94 5.35 15.76
N TYR A 27 11.83 5.31 16.75
CA TYR A 27 13.26 5.55 16.60
C TYR A 27 13.96 4.21 16.22
N GLU A 28 14.39 4.12 14.95
CA GLU A 28 15.19 3.08 14.24
C GLU A 28 14.48 1.93 13.50
N PRO A 29 14.96 1.49 12.30
CA PRO A 29 15.58 2.23 11.20
C PRO A 29 14.54 2.46 10.08
N GLY A 30 13.87 3.60 10.18
CA GLY A 30 12.96 4.15 9.19
C GLY A 30 12.26 5.36 9.80
N ARG A 31 12.93 6.53 9.79
CA ARG A 31 12.31 7.76 10.31
C ARG A 31 10.95 7.94 9.64
N ALA A 32 9.91 8.09 10.46
CA ALA A 32 8.63 8.54 9.96
C ALA A 32 8.82 9.94 9.36
N ILE A 33 8.50 10.10 8.08
CA ILE A 33 8.69 11.36 7.35
C ILE A 33 7.32 11.90 6.99
N SER A 34 7.05 13.15 7.36
CA SER A 34 5.88 13.86 6.87
C SER A 34 6.16 14.39 5.47
N PHE A 35 5.38 13.90 4.50
CA PHE A 35 5.46 14.28 3.09
C PHE A 35 4.23 15.13 2.74
N PRO A 36 4.38 16.44 2.50
CA PRO A 36 3.28 17.30 2.06
C PRO A 36 2.94 17.03 0.58
N THR A 37 1.66 16.97 0.24
CA THR A 37 1.18 16.75 -1.13
C THR A 37 -0.24 17.26 -1.30
N ASN A 38 -0.58 17.74 -2.49
CA ASN A 38 -1.96 18.13 -2.85
C ASN A 38 -2.76 16.98 -3.47
N LYS A 39 -2.17 15.78 -3.60
CA LYS A 39 -2.84 14.59 -4.16
C LYS A 39 -3.64 13.79 -3.13
N ILE A 40 -3.82 14.35 -1.94
CA ILE A 40 -4.64 13.81 -0.86
C ILE A 40 -5.44 14.95 -0.22
N HIS A 41 -6.59 14.63 0.36
CA HIS A 41 -7.41 15.62 1.04
C HIS A 41 -6.73 16.21 2.29
N SER A 42 -6.05 15.39 3.09
CA SER A 42 -5.44 15.84 4.35
C SER A 42 -4.16 16.67 4.17
N GLY A 43 -3.65 16.79 2.94
CA GLY A 43 -2.45 17.56 2.57
C GLY A 43 -1.10 16.97 3.01
N ILE A 44 -1.09 15.94 3.87
CA ILE A 44 0.15 15.36 4.43
C ILE A 44 0.04 13.83 4.55
N ILE A 45 1.00 13.11 3.97
CA ILE A 45 1.21 11.67 4.17
C ILE A 45 2.30 11.47 5.22
N ARG A 46 2.14 10.49 6.10
CA ARG A 46 3.21 10.00 6.99
C ARG A 46 3.83 8.75 6.41
N ALA A 47 4.99 8.88 5.79
CA ALA A 47 5.76 7.74 5.30
C ALA A 47 6.40 6.99 6.48
N ARG A 48 6.28 5.66 6.50
CA ARG A 48 6.91 4.81 7.53
C ARG A 48 8.42 4.59 7.33
N SER A 49 8.97 4.98 6.19
CA SER A 49 10.38 4.78 5.86
C SER A 49 10.89 5.83 4.89
N THR A 50 12.21 5.96 4.80
CA THR A 50 12.89 6.79 3.79
C THR A 50 12.61 6.32 2.36
N LEU A 51 12.50 5.00 2.14
CA LEU A 51 12.19 4.42 0.84
C LEU A 51 10.77 4.80 0.39
N MET A 52 9.81 4.78 1.31
CA MET A 52 8.45 5.25 1.02
C MET A 52 8.43 6.75 0.74
N ALA A 53 9.18 7.56 1.50
CA ALA A 53 9.26 9.00 1.27
C ALA A 53 9.86 9.35 -0.11
N ASP A 54 10.87 8.61 -0.55
CA ASP A 54 11.45 8.72 -1.89
C ASP A 54 10.45 8.32 -2.99
N GLY A 55 9.74 7.20 -2.79
CA GLY A 55 8.66 6.81 -3.68
C GLY A 55 7.52 7.83 -3.79
N LEU A 56 7.14 8.45 -2.68
CA LEU A 56 6.14 9.51 -2.65
C LEU A 56 6.58 10.73 -3.47
N LEU A 57 7.86 11.09 -3.46
CA LEU A 57 8.39 12.18 -4.29
C LEU A 57 8.17 11.89 -5.78
N HIS A 58 8.43 10.66 -6.23
CA HIS A 58 8.18 10.26 -7.61
C HIS A 58 6.69 10.26 -7.95
N LEU A 59 5.84 9.74 -7.06
CA LEU A 59 4.39 9.73 -7.27
C LEU A 59 3.79 11.14 -7.29
N ASP A 60 4.28 12.05 -6.45
CA ASP A 60 3.79 13.44 -6.37
C ASP A 60 4.17 14.24 -7.62
N THR A 61 5.36 14.01 -8.16
CA THR A 61 5.84 14.70 -9.37
C THR A 61 5.31 14.11 -10.68
N ASP A 62 4.80 12.87 -10.67
CA ASP A 62 4.22 12.25 -11.88
C ASP A 62 2.82 12.83 -12.19
N PRO A 63 2.62 13.48 -13.35
CA PRO A 63 1.31 14.04 -13.71
C PRO A 63 0.22 12.98 -13.96
N ASN A 64 0.59 11.71 -14.21
CA ASN A 64 -0.37 10.64 -14.41
C ASN A 64 -0.98 10.15 -13.09
N VAL A 65 -0.33 10.39 -11.96
CA VAL A 65 -0.87 10.07 -10.64
C VAL A 65 -1.79 11.19 -10.21
N VAL A 66 -3.09 10.90 -10.08
CA VAL A 66 -4.14 11.88 -9.76
C VAL A 66 -4.34 11.98 -8.26
N GLN A 67 -4.43 10.84 -7.59
CA GLN A 67 -4.74 10.78 -6.17
C GLN A 67 -3.96 9.67 -5.47
N LEU A 68 -3.67 9.89 -4.19
CA LEU A 68 -2.97 8.96 -3.32
C LEU A 68 -3.90 8.55 -2.16
N SER A 69 -3.72 7.33 -1.66
CA SER A 69 -4.39 6.84 -0.44
C SER A 69 -3.39 6.06 0.42
N PRO A 70 -2.83 6.68 1.48
CA PRO A 70 -1.85 6.03 2.34
C PRO A 70 -2.53 5.05 3.29
N TYR A 71 -1.97 3.85 3.44
CA TYR A 71 -2.50 2.77 4.29
C TYR A 71 -4.00 2.53 4.07
N PRO A 72 -4.42 2.20 2.84
CA PRO A 72 -5.80 2.33 2.38
C PRO A 72 -6.77 1.37 3.10
N MET A 73 -6.32 0.15 3.42
CA MET A 73 -7.16 -0.84 4.09
C MET A 73 -6.32 -1.99 4.62
N GLU A 74 -6.90 -2.74 5.56
CA GLU A 74 -6.40 -4.05 5.96
C GLU A 74 -7.10 -5.12 5.12
N ILE A 75 -6.31 -5.95 4.45
CA ILE A 75 -6.78 -7.11 3.70
C ILE A 75 -6.35 -8.39 4.41
N ALA A 76 -7.20 -9.41 4.33
CA ALA A 76 -6.88 -10.74 4.80
C ALA A 76 -6.86 -11.71 3.61
N TYR A 77 -5.72 -12.37 3.40
CA TYR A 77 -5.53 -13.28 2.27
C TYR A 77 -4.92 -14.59 2.70
N TRP A 78 -5.16 -15.62 1.88
CA TRP A 78 -4.54 -16.93 2.06
C TRP A 78 -3.21 -16.98 1.31
N SER A 79 -2.19 -17.43 2.01
CA SER A 79 -0.85 -17.67 1.48
C SER A 79 -0.40 -19.08 1.80
N THR A 80 0.61 -19.59 1.10
CA THR A 80 1.21 -20.89 1.44
C THR A 80 2.62 -20.71 1.97
N HIS A 81 2.92 -21.26 3.15
CA HIS A 81 4.25 -21.09 3.74
C HIS A 81 5.33 -21.87 2.96
N ASP A 82 5.02 -23.09 2.54
CA ASP A 82 5.88 -24.05 1.83
C ASP A 82 5.30 -24.46 0.45
N GLY A 83 4.17 -23.86 0.05
CA GLY A 83 3.40 -24.27 -1.13
C GLY A 83 2.30 -25.29 -0.85
N LYS A 84 2.14 -25.74 0.40
CA LYS A 84 1.18 -26.77 0.79
C LYS A 84 0.34 -26.38 1.99
N THR A 85 0.92 -25.73 2.99
CA THR A 85 0.22 -25.33 4.21
C THR A 85 -0.39 -23.94 4.04
N PRO A 86 -1.74 -23.82 3.97
CA PRO A 86 -2.40 -22.53 3.91
C PRO A 86 -2.27 -21.80 5.24
N VAL A 87 -1.92 -20.52 5.16
CA VAL A 87 -1.76 -19.60 6.29
C VAL A 87 -2.50 -18.32 5.95
N LYS A 88 -3.45 -17.94 6.79
CA LYS A 88 -4.12 -16.65 6.73
C LYS A 88 -3.14 -15.56 7.12
N ARG A 89 -3.07 -14.50 6.33
CA ARG A 89 -2.24 -13.32 6.63
C ARG A 89 -3.05 -12.05 6.45
N ASP A 90 -2.85 -11.15 7.39
CA ASP A 90 -3.37 -9.80 7.32
C ASP A 90 -2.26 -8.88 6.76
N HIS A 91 -2.66 -7.89 5.97
CA HIS A 91 -1.74 -6.97 5.33
C HIS A 91 -2.40 -5.61 5.06
N ILE A 92 -1.66 -4.56 5.36
CA ILE A 92 -2.02 -3.18 5.01
C ILE A 92 -1.01 -2.71 3.96
N PRO A 93 -1.44 -2.40 2.73
CA PRO A 93 -0.57 -1.81 1.72
C PRO A 93 -0.01 -0.47 2.19
N ASP A 94 1.18 -0.09 1.75
CA ASP A 94 1.71 1.23 2.12
C ASP A 94 0.92 2.37 1.48
N ILE A 95 0.56 2.21 0.21
CA ILE A 95 -0.19 3.21 -0.54
C ILE A 95 -0.98 2.59 -1.68
N ALA A 96 -2.16 3.15 -1.95
CA ALA A 96 -2.86 3.01 -3.22
C ALA A 96 -2.79 4.31 -4.02
N ILE A 97 -2.76 4.21 -5.34
CA ILE A 97 -2.77 5.36 -6.25
C ILE A 97 -3.85 5.20 -7.31
N ILE A 98 -4.47 6.31 -7.70
CA ILE A 98 -5.30 6.40 -8.91
C ILE A 98 -4.47 7.07 -10.00
N LEU A 99 -4.40 6.40 -11.15
CA LEU A 99 -3.85 6.96 -12.38
C LEU A 99 -4.94 7.72 -13.17
N ARG A 100 -4.53 8.59 -14.08
CA ARG A 100 -5.42 9.40 -14.92
C ARG A 100 -6.32 8.57 -15.86
N ASP A 101 -5.97 7.31 -16.10
CA ASP A 101 -6.79 6.35 -16.85
C ASP A 101 -7.65 5.46 -15.93
N ASP A 102 -7.92 5.94 -14.72
CA ASP A 102 -8.75 5.31 -13.68
C ASP A 102 -8.23 3.97 -13.15
N ARG A 103 -7.03 3.55 -13.56
CA ARG A 103 -6.40 2.35 -12.99
C ARG A 103 -5.91 2.63 -11.57
N VAL A 104 -6.20 1.68 -10.69
CA VAL A 104 -5.69 1.66 -9.31
C VAL A 104 -4.50 0.73 -9.19
N MET A 105 -3.45 1.19 -8.51
CA MET A 105 -2.28 0.40 -8.17
C MET A 105 -1.99 0.46 -6.67
N PHE A 106 -1.59 -0.66 -6.10
CA PHE A 106 -1.13 -0.76 -4.71
C PHE A 106 0.39 -0.97 -4.68
N ILE A 107 1.08 -0.24 -3.80
CA ILE A 107 2.54 -0.25 -3.72
C ILE A 107 2.96 -0.53 -2.28
N ASP A 108 3.90 -1.46 -2.13
CA ASP A 108 4.60 -1.74 -0.89
C ASP A 108 6.09 -1.41 -1.04
N TYR A 109 6.61 -0.61 -0.12
CA TYR A 109 8.00 -0.18 -0.10
C TYR A 109 8.84 -1.11 0.80
N ILE A 110 9.40 -2.16 0.18
CA ILE A 110 10.23 -3.15 0.87
C ILE A 110 11.68 -3.06 0.35
N ARG A 111 12.64 -2.91 1.26
CA ARG A 111 14.07 -2.79 0.90
C ARG A 111 14.59 -4.11 0.35
N LEU A 112 15.52 -4.06 -0.60
CA LEU A 112 16.07 -5.26 -1.25
C LEU A 112 16.67 -6.26 -0.26
N ASN A 113 17.35 -5.79 0.79
CA ASN A 113 17.92 -6.66 1.82
C ASN A 113 16.83 -7.40 2.61
N GLU A 114 15.74 -6.72 2.97
CA GLU A 114 14.58 -7.33 3.64
C GLU A 114 13.91 -8.39 2.76
N GLN A 115 13.86 -8.17 1.44
CA GLN A 115 13.36 -9.16 0.49
C GLN A 115 14.25 -10.42 0.45
N ALA A 116 15.57 -10.24 0.51
CA ALA A 116 16.53 -11.35 0.50
C ALA A 116 16.54 -12.14 1.82
N GLU A 117 16.35 -11.45 2.95
CA GLU A 117 16.29 -12.05 4.28
C GLU A 117 14.96 -12.76 4.55
N THR A 118 13.88 -12.40 3.85
CA THR A 118 12.55 -12.99 4.04
C THR A 118 12.38 -14.28 3.23
N PRO A 119 12.22 -15.45 3.87
CA PRO A 119 11.98 -16.70 3.15
C PRO A 119 10.71 -16.63 2.31
N PHE A 120 10.81 -17.12 1.07
CA PHE A 120 9.71 -17.20 0.10
C PHE A 120 9.00 -15.86 -0.16
N PHE A 121 9.72 -14.73 -0.06
CA PHE A 121 9.19 -13.39 -0.28
C PHE A 121 8.44 -13.27 -1.62
N TRP A 122 9.06 -13.72 -2.71
CA TRP A 122 8.46 -13.68 -4.06
C TRP A 122 7.11 -14.41 -4.15
N ARG A 123 6.94 -15.51 -3.42
CA ARG A 123 5.68 -16.28 -3.39
C ARG A 123 4.61 -15.50 -2.64
N ARG A 124 4.97 -14.92 -1.49
CA ARG A 124 4.05 -14.07 -0.71
C ARG A 124 3.58 -12.86 -1.52
N VAL A 125 4.46 -12.27 -2.33
CA VAL A 125 4.12 -11.18 -3.25
C VAL A 125 3.19 -11.67 -4.36
N ALA A 126 3.46 -12.83 -4.97
CA ALA A 126 2.61 -13.39 -6.03
C ALA A 126 1.19 -13.72 -5.54
N GLU A 127 1.07 -14.33 -4.36
CA GLU A 127 -0.22 -14.65 -3.75
C GLU A 127 -1.00 -13.40 -3.36
N ARG A 128 -0.32 -12.38 -2.83
CA ARG A 128 -0.92 -11.08 -2.56
C ARG A 128 -1.40 -10.41 -3.84
N LYS A 129 -0.55 -10.34 -4.87
CA LYS A 129 -0.90 -9.76 -6.17
C LYS A 129 -2.14 -10.43 -6.76
N ARG A 130 -2.18 -11.76 -6.71
CA ARG A 130 -3.35 -12.54 -7.15
C ARG A 130 -4.61 -12.17 -6.37
N HIS A 131 -4.53 -12.04 -5.05
CA HIS A 131 -5.67 -11.62 -4.24
C HIS A 131 -6.18 -10.21 -4.63
N PHE A 132 -5.29 -9.24 -4.81
CA PHE A 132 -5.69 -7.90 -5.29
C PHE A 132 -6.30 -7.92 -6.68
N GLN A 133 -5.78 -8.76 -7.59
CA GLN A 133 -6.33 -8.92 -8.93
C GLN A 133 -7.73 -9.56 -8.91
N GLU A 134 -7.90 -10.62 -8.13
CA GLU A 134 -9.16 -11.37 -8.05
C GLU A 134 -10.26 -10.57 -7.32
N GLU A 135 -9.93 -9.88 -6.23
CA GLU A 135 -10.90 -9.19 -5.39
C GLU A 135 -11.13 -7.72 -5.78
N LEU A 136 -10.14 -7.05 -6.38
CA LEU A 136 -10.20 -5.60 -6.62
C LEU A 136 -9.94 -5.20 -8.08
N GLY A 137 -9.69 -6.15 -8.98
CA GLY A 137 -9.47 -5.87 -10.41
C GLY A 137 -8.25 -5.00 -10.72
N CYS A 138 -7.32 -4.86 -9.77
CA CYS A 138 -6.18 -3.95 -9.87
C CYS A 138 -4.99 -4.57 -10.63
N VAL A 139 -4.09 -3.74 -11.18
CA VAL A 139 -2.96 -4.17 -12.06
C VAL A 139 -1.69 -4.50 -11.28
#